data_AF-A0A2E5T1S0-F1
#
_entry.id   AF-A0A2E5T1S0-F1
#
_cell.length_a   1.000
_cell.length_b   1.000
_cell.length_c   1.000
_cell.angle_alpha   90.00
_cell.angle_beta   90.00
_cell.angle_gamma   90.00
#
_symmetry.space_group_name_H-M   'P 1'
#
loop_
_entity.id
_entity.type
_entity.pdbx_description
1 polymer ?
#
loop_
_entity_poly.entity_id
_entity_poly.type
_entity_poly.pdbx_seq_one_letter_code
_entity_poly.pdbx_strand_id
1 'polypeptide(L)'
;MSETHRYDRSRTESLDESEDKITNVDFTEYENKYCKRWSRIPIFRRFLIIGILIGIIYIIDITIHIFDKYKTNESVNDTLLASMSSYSIDTCEDHRYGCCEIYDKCKIINSDYIDYETIHISVYREYPHNPLKTNCPRMRNIITEYNRHYSSNDCGEYGCCPDIDIGCDEIISKSILNGNNKKLVNDYLINGTIKRNVNVSKEDSIGSNCWNNDGFLKGTLHFIDKYEHYYPLPITLSPIEIIIKLLVGLILLCIILFPNIHKCRCS
;
A
#
# COMPACT_ATOMS: atom_id res chain seq x y z
N MET A 1 -64.54 -14.85 -14.28
CA MET A 1 -64.80 -16.24 -13.84
C MET A 1 -63.44 -16.82 -13.49
N SER A 2 -62.99 -16.77 -12.23
CA SER A 2 -63.48 -17.40 -11.00
C SER A 2 -63.28 -18.92 -11.02
N GLU A 3 -62.39 -19.40 -10.14
CA GLU A 3 -62.41 -20.65 -9.35
C GLU A 3 -60.99 -20.87 -8.79
N THR A 4 -60.57 -20.32 -7.63
CA THR A 4 -60.86 -20.70 -6.23
C THR A 4 -61.04 -22.20 -6.00
N HIS A 5 -59.99 -22.86 -5.51
CA HIS A 5 -60.12 -24.04 -4.66
C HIS A 5 -59.71 -23.73 -3.22
N ARG A 6 -60.76 -23.59 -2.43
CA ARG A 6 -60.87 -23.60 -0.98
C ARG A 6 -60.89 -25.07 -0.54
N TYR A 7 -60.08 -25.44 0.44
CA TYR A 7 -60.30 -26.64 1.25
C TYR A 7 -60.25 -26.24 2.72
N ASP A 8 -61.45 -26.00 3.27
CA ASP A 8 -61.72 -26.00 4.70
C ASP A 8 -61.82 -27.46 5.17
N ARG A 9 -61.34 -27.79 6.38
CA ARG A 9 -62.18 -27.81 7.59
C ARG A 9 -61.52 -28.60 8.73
N SER A 10 -61.40 -27.89 9.86
CA SER A 10 -61.70 -28.34 11.23
C SER A 10 -61.03 -29.59 11.81
N ARG A 11 -60.19 -29.35 12.83
CA ARG A 11 -60.30 -30.05 14.12
C ARG A 11 -59.85 -29.13 15.25
N THR A 12 -60.83 -28.58 15.96
CA THR A 12 -60.69 -27.94 17.27
C THR A 12 -61.09 -28.98 18.31
N GLU A 13 -60.18 -29.29 19.23
CA GLU A 13 -60.39 -29.79 20.60
C GLU A 13 -58.98 -29.96 21.20
N SER A 14 -58.57 -28.99 22.03
CA SER A 14 -58.54 -29.09 23.49
C SER A 14 -57.32 -29.88 23.98
N LEU A 15 -56.35 -29.18 24.58
CA LEU A 15 -55.36 -29.61 25.58
C LEU A 15 -54.56 -28.35 25.91
N ASP A 16 -54.97 -27.65 26.97
CA ASP A 16 -54.37 -27.76 28.31
C ASP A 16 -52.88 -27.40 28.34
N GLU A 17 -52.64 -26.19 28.85
CA GLU A 17 -51.84 -26.01 30.06
C GLU A 17 -50.48 -26.74 30.07
N SER A 18 -49.47 -26.11 29.46
CA SER A 18 -48.07 -26.27 29.86
C SER A 18 -47.24 -25.06 29.44
N GLU A 19 -47.64 -23.89 29.94
CA GLU A 19 -46.65 -22.88 30.31
C GLU A 19 -45.75 -23.45 31.42
N ASP A 20 -44.52 -22.94 31.47
CA ASP A 20 -43.51 -23.20 32.50
C ASP A 20 -42.80 -24.56 32.51
N LYS A 21 -41.73 -24.63 31.70
CA LYS A 21 -40.42 -25.13 32.16
C LYS A 21 -39.29 -24.70 31.23
N ILE A 22 -39.12 -23.39 31.06
CA ILE A 22 -37.79 -22.86 30.74
C ILE A 22 -37.00 -22.95 32.04
N THR A 23 -36.07 -23.89 32.08
CA THR A 23 -35.08 -23.99 33.15
C THR A 23 -34.28 -22.70 33.14
N ASN A 24 -34.54 -21.83 34.13
CA ASN A 24 -33.63 -20.77 34.52
C ASN A 24 -32.29 -21.43 34.87
N VAL A 25 -31.37 -21.49 33.91
CA VAL A 25 -29.97 -21.75 34.19
C VAL A 25 -29.51 -20.57 35.03
N ASP A 26 -29.29 -20.85 36.31
CA ASP A 26 -28.90 -19.86 37.31
C ASP A 26 -27.50 -19.33 36.98
N PHE A 27 -27.45 -18.28 36.17
CA PHE A 27 -26.22 -17.56 35.79
C PHE A 27 -25.49 -16.98 37.01
N THR A 28 -26.17 -16.84 38.16
CA THR A 28 -25.57 -16.25 39.36
C THR A 28 -24.58 -17.19 40.05
N GLU A 29 -24.73 -18.51 39.88
CA GLU A 29 -23.78 -19.48 40.45
C GLU A 29 -22.46 -19.53 39.66
N TYR A 30 -22.52 -19.34 38.34
CA TYR A 30 -21.32 -19.30 37.48
C TYR A 30 -20.50 -18.03 37.71
N GLU A 31 -21.13 -16.85 37.84
CA GLU A 31 -20.42 -15.59 38.10
C GLU A 31 -19.70 -15.57 39.46
N ASN A 32 -20.31 -16.13 40.50
CA ASN A 32 -19.71 -16.17 41.85
C ASN A 32 -18.44 -17.03 41.93
N LYS A 33 -18.33 -18.08 41.12
CA LYS A 33 -17.17 -18.98 41.14
C LYS A 33 -15.91 -18.35 40.52
N TYR A 34 -16.07 -17.53 39.49
CA TYR A 34 -14.95 -16.82 38.85
C TYR A 34 -14.51 -15.58 39.65
N CYS A 35 -15.46 -14.85 40.25
CA CYS A 35 -15.15 -13.69 41.11
C CYS A 35 -14.28 -14.09 42.32
N LYS A 36 -14.56 -15.23 42.95
CA LYS A 36 -13.81 -15.70 44.13
C LYS A 36 -12.39 -16.19 43.81
N ARG A 37 -12.12 -16.57 42.56
CA ARG A 37 -10.79 -17.05 42.12
C ARG A 37 -9.86 -15.90 41.74
N TRP A 38 -10.40 -14.79 41.21
CA TRP A 38 -9.63 -13.61 40.81
C TRP A 38 -9.32 -12.63 41.97
N SER A 39 -10.10 -12.63 43.05
CA SER A 39 -9.82 -11.81 44.24
C SER A 39 -8.62 -12.31 45.06
N ARG A 40 -8.17 -13.55 44.85
CA ARG A 40 -7.01 -14.15 45.53
C ARG A 40 -5.68 -13.86 44.87
N ILE A 41 -5.66 -13.21 43.70
CA ILE A 41 -4.39 -12.83 43.08
C ILE A 41 -3.87 -11.58 43.80
N PRO A 42 -2.75 -11.65 44.52
CA PRO A 42 -2.21 -10.52 45.26
C PRO A 42 -1.92 -9.37 44.29
N ILE A 43 -2.22 -8.14 44.74
CA ILE A 43 -2.08 -6.90 43.96
C ILE A 43 -0.72 -6.79 43.26
N PHE A 44 0.36 -7.26 43.90
CA PHE A 44 1.71 -7.29 43.33
C PHE A 44 1.82 -8.11 42.04
N ARG A 45 1.10 -9.23 41.91
CA ARG A 45 1.11 -10.04 40.67
C ARG A 45 0.42 -9.34 39.50
N ARG A 46 -0.55 -8.45 39.79
CA ARG A 46 -1.21 -7.63 38.75
C ARG A 46 -0.25 -6.58 38.20
N PHE A 47 0.47 -5.89 39.08
CA PHE A 47 1.52 -4.95 38.66
C PHE A 47 2.65 -5.63 37.90
N LEU A 48 3.01 -6.87 38.26
CA LEU A 48 4.02 -7.64 37.54
C LEU A 48 3.59 -7.98 36.10
N ILE A 49 2.34 -8.38 35.88
CA ILE A 49 1.81 -8.64 34.53
C ILE A 49 1.78 -7.35 33.68
N ILE A 50 1.34 -6.23 34.28
CA ILE A 50 1.34 -4.92 33.60
C ILE A 50 2.77 -4.50 33.24
N GLY A 51 3.73 -4.68 34.15
CA GLY A 51 5.14 -4.40 33.88
C GLY A 51 5.71 -5.23 32.74
N ILE A 52 5.37 -6.51 32.66
CA ILE A 52 5.77 -7.38 31.54
C ILE A 52 5.17 -6.89 30.23
N LEU A 53 3.88 -6.52 30.20
CA LEU A 53 3.23 -6.01 28.98
C LEU A 53 3.85 -4.71 28.49
N ILE A 54 4.15 -3.77 29.39
CA ILE A 54 4.85 -2.52 29.05
C ILE A 54 6.26 -2.83 28.52
N GLY A 55 6.97 -3.77 29.14
CA GLY A 55 8.28 -4.22 28.67
C GLY A 55 8.24 -4.83 27.26
N ILE A 56 7.23 -5.64 26.95
CA ILE A 56 7.05 -6.22 25.61
C ILE A 56 6.79 -5.11 24.58
N ILE A 57 5.93 -4.15 24.88
CA ILE A 57 5.66 -3.00 23.98
C ILE A 57 6.93 -2.21 23.74
N TYR A 58 7.72 -1.94 24.78
CA TYR A 58 8.97 -1.21 24.67
C TYR A 58 10.03 -1.96 23.83
N ILE A 59 10.10 -3.29 23.96
CA ILE A 59 10.97 -4.12 23.11
C ILE A 59 10.51 -4.05 21.65
N ILE A 60 9.21 -4.11 21.38
CA ILE A 60 8.66 -3.99 20.03
C ILE A 60 9.02 -2.62 19.42
N ASP A 61 8.81 -1.52 20.15
CA ASP A 61 9.17 -0.17 19.69
C ASP A 61 10.66 -0.03 19.41
N ILE A 62 11.53 -0.58 20.29
CA ILE A 62 12.98 -0.62 20.06
C ILE A 62 13.28 -1.42 18.79
N THR A 63 12.67 -2.59 18.59
CA THR A 63 12.94 -3.41 17.40
C THR A 63 12.52 -2.70 16.11
N ILE A 64 11.37 -2.00 16.10
CA ILE A 64 10.93 -1.20 14.96
C ILE A 64 11.92 -0.05 14.71
N HIS A 65 12.32 0.67 15.76
CA HIS A 65 13.22 1.81 15.63
C HIS A 65 14.64 1.39 15.19
N ILE A 66 15.10 0.21 15.63
CA ILE A 66 16.34 -0.40 15.15
C ILE A 66 16.19 -0.80 13.68
N PHE A 67 15.07 -1.42 13.31
CA PHE A 67 14.81 -1.84 11.92
C PHE A 67 14.76 -0.64 10.96
N ASP A 68 14.09 0.45 11.34
CA ASP A 68 14.07 1.70 10.56
C ASP A 68 15.46 2.34 10.45
N LYS A 69 16.26 2.26 11.51
CA LYS A 69 17.65 2.75 11.50
C LYS A 69 18.56 1.89 10.62
N TYR A 70 18.34 0.59 10.53
CA TYR A 70 19.07 -0.27 9.60
C TYR A 70 18.63 -0.02 8.15
N LYS A 71 17.32 0.17 7.92
CA LYS A 71 16.77 0.49 6.60
C LYS A 71 17.31 1.81 6.01
N THR A 72 17.70 2.76 6.86
CA THR A 72 18.29 4.04 6.44
C THR A 72 19.82 4.03 6.27
N ASN A 73 20.51 2.95 6.67
CA ASN A 73 21.98 2.89 6.66
C ASN A 73 22.59 1.83 5.73
N GLU A 74 21.81 1.08 4.96
CA GLU A 74 22.37 0.02 4.10
C GLU A 74 22.47 0.44 2.63
N SER A 75 23.57 1.10 2.31
CA SER A 75 24.31 0.78 1.10
C SER A 75 25.07 -0.54 1.34
N VAL A 76 24.79 -1.55 0.51
CA VAL A 76 25.55 -2.80 0.33
C VAL A 76 25.47 -3.84 1.46
N ASN A 77 24.70 -4.91 1.22
CA ASN A 77 25.05 -6.29 1.58
C ASN A 77 24.25 -7.29 0.73
N ASP A 78 24.79 -7.61 -0.45
CA ASP A 78 24.31 -8.67 -1.35
C ASP A 78 24.32 -10.07 -0.72
N THR A 79 24.94 -10.24 0.45
CA THR A 79 25.12 -11.54 1.11
C THR A 79 23.89 -12.02 1.88
N LEU A 80 22.97 -11.14 2.29
CA LEU A 80 21.75 -11.53 3.03
C LEU A 80 20.59 -11.94 2.11
N LEU A 81 20.59 -11.47 0.85
CA LEU A 81 19.61 -11.90 -0.16
C LEU A 81 19.79 -13.37 -0.58
N ALA A 82 21.02 -13.88 -0.53
CA ALA A 82 21.33 -15.24 -0.97
C ALA A 82 20.73 -16.35 -0.07
N SER A 83 20.40 -16.06 1.20
CA SER A 83 19.84 -17.08 2.11
C SER A 83 18.30 -17.12 2.17
N MET A 84 17.59 -16.27 1.41
CA MET A 84 16.12 -16.31 1.27
C MET A 84 15.64 -16.91 -0.07
N SER A 85 16.51 -17.72 -0.71
CA SER A 85 16.32 -18.38 -2.01
C SER A 85 15.27 -19.52 -2.01
N SER A 86 14.02 -19.20 -1.71
CA SER A 86 12.86 -19.96 -2.21
C SER A 86 11.63 -19.07 -2.44
N TYR A 87 11.81 -17.74 -2.46
CA TYR A 87 10.79 -16.86 -3.03
C TYR A 87 11.03 -16.84 -4.54
N SER A 88 10.06 -17.35 -5.32
CA SER A 88 10.07 -17.17 -6.77
C SER A 88 10.11 -15.67 -7.03
N ILE A 89 11.21 -15.18 -7.61
CA ILE A 89 11.26 -13.79 -8.05
C ILE A 89 10.43 -13.76 -9.33
N ASP A 90 9.22 -13.21 -9.26
CA ASP A 90 8.40 -13.00 -10.45
C ASP A 90 9.16 -12.09 -11.42
N THR A 91 9.19 -12.50 -12.68
CA THR A 91 9.84 -11.82 -13.79
C THR A 91 8.81 -11.41 -14.84
N CYS A 92 9.18 -10.55 -15.78
CA CYS A 92 8.31 -10.18 -16.89
C CYS A 92 7.80 -11.41 -17.68
N GLU A 93 8.60 -12.48 -17.74
CA GLU A 93 8.28 -13.70 -18.49
C GLU A 93 7.17 -14.53 -17.82
N ASP A 94 6.98 -14.37 -16.51
CA ASP A 94 5.94 -15.06 -15.75
C ASP A 94 4.54 -14.47 -16.00
N HIS A 95 4.46 -13.26 -16.58
CA HIS A 95 3.21 -12.58 -16.88
C HIS A 95 2.83 -12.70 -18.36
N ARG A 96 1.56 -13.06 -18.61
CA ARG A 96 1.00 -13.27 -19.96
C ARG A 96 1.26 -12.13 -20.96
N TYR A 97 1.40 -10.90 -20.47
CA TYR A 97 1.58 -9.70 -21.30
C TYR A 97 2.91 -8.98 -21.05
N GLY A 98 3.87 -9.63 -20.38
CA GLY A 98 5.18 -9.06 -20.08
C GLY A 98 5.13 -8.00 -18.97
N CYS A 99 6.04 -7.03 -19.06
CA CYS A 99 6.11 -5.89 -18.16
C CYS A 99 5.46 -4.63 -18.74
N CYS A 100 5.15 -3.69 -17.86
CA CYS A 100 4.90 -2.31 -18.27
C CYS A 100 6.20 -1.66 -18.75
N GLU A 101 6.10 -0.83 -19.79
CA GLU A 101 7.25 -0.30 -20.53
C GLU A 101 7.16 1.22 -20.62
N ILE A 102 8.28 1.88 -20.35
CA ILE A 102 8.52 3.29 -20.63
C ILE A 102 9.57 3.37 -21.74
N TYR A 103 9.30 4.17 -22.77
CA TYR A 103 10.22 4.33 -23.91
C TYR A 103 11.06 5.59 -23.77
N ASP A 104 12.37 5.44 -23.91
CA ASP A 104 13.36 6.52 -23.77
C ASP A 104 14.39 6.50 -24.92
N LYS A 105 15.18 7.57 -25.04
CA LYS A 105 16.30 7.71 -25.98
C LYS A 105 15.96 7.41 -27.44
N CYS A 106 14.77 7.82 -27.88
CA CYS A 106 14.31 7.67 -29.26
C CYS A 106 15.30 8.28 -30.28
N LYS A 107 15.64 7.51 -31.32
CA LYS A 107 16.50 7.89 -32.44
C LYS A 107 15.88 7.47 -33.77
N ILE A 108 15.83 8.38 -34.73
CA ILE A 108 15.35 8.06 -36.08
C ILE A 108 16.47 7.33 -36.83
N ILE A 109 16.16 6.14 -37.37
CA ILE A 109 17.08 5.36 -38.19
C ILE A 109 16.65 5.43 -39.65
N ASN A 110 17.53 5.96 -40.50
CA ASN A 110 17.35 6.07 -41.94
C ASN A 110 16.03 6.73 -42.41
N SER A 111 15.37 7.50 -41.53
CA SER A 111 14.03 8.09 -41.77
C SER A 111 12.89 7.08 -41.97
N ASP A 112 13.10 5.82 -41.63
CA ASP A 112 12.13 4.74 -41.87
C ASP A 112 11.45 4.27 -40.58
N TYR A 113 12.21 4.18 -39.48
CA TYR A 113 11.73 3.75 -38.18
C TYR A 113 12.45 4.48 -37.04
N ILE A 114 11.92 4.36 -35.83
CA ILE A 114 12.49 4.91 -34.60
C ILE A 114 13.06 3.77 -33.76
N ASP A 115 14.35 3.83 -33.45
CA ASP A 115 14.97 3.01 -32.43
C ASP A 115 14.79 3.67 -31.06
N TYR A 116 14.59 2.88 -30.00
CA TYR A 116 14.34 3.39 -28.66
C TYR A 116 14.79 2.38 -27.60
N GLU A 117 15.10 2.90 -26.41
CA GLU A 117 15.38 2.09 -25.23
C GLU A 117 14.09 1.85 -24.46
N THR A 118 13.91 0.62 -24.00
CA THR A 118 12.76 0.24 -23.18
C THR A 118 13.23 0.08 -21.74
N ILE A 119 12.57 0.78 -20.83
CA ILE A 119 12.76 0.60 -19.39
C ILE A 119 11.53 -0.13 -18.86
N HIS A 120 11.76 -1.28 -18.23
CA HIS A 120 10.70 -2.08 -17.64
C HIS A 120 10.37 -1.60 -16.25
N ILE A 121 9.08 -1.45 -15.98
CA ILE A 121 8.57 -1.28 -14.62
C ILE A 121 8.48 -2.67 -13.99
N SER A 122 8.95 -2.76 -12.75
CA SER A 122 8.94 -3.93 -11.89
C SER A 122 7.54 -4.54 -11.81
N VAL A 123 7.45 -5.87 -11.97
CA VAL A 123 6.19 -6.62 -11.90
C VAL A 123 5.54 -6.55 -10.52
N TYR A 124 6.34 -6.32 -9.47
CA TYR A 124 5.86 -6.08 -8.11
C TYR A 124 5.15 -4.74 -7.97
N ARG A 125 5.37 -3.83 -8.91
CA ARG A 125 4.74 -2.52 -8.93
C ARG A 125 3.44 -2.54 -9.71
N GLU A 126 3.51 -2.94 -10.97
CA GLU A 126 2.37 -3.00 -11.88
C GLU A 126 2.71 -3.97 -13.02
N TYR A 127 1.78 -4.84 -13.39
CA TYR A 127 1.90 -5.68 -14.58
C TYR A 127 0.73 -5.44 -15.54
N PRO A 128 0.90 -5.62 -16.85
CA PRO A 128 -0.15 -5.34 -17.81
C PRO A 128 -1.31 -6.34 -17.71
N HIS A 129 -2.54 -5.84 -17.78
CA HIS A 129 -3.76 -6.67 -17.74
C HIS A 129 -4.26 -7.12 -19.12
N ASN A 130 -3.73 -6.53 -20.18
CA ASN A 130 -4.14 -6.78 -21.56
C ASN A 130 -2.96 -6.55 -22.52
N PRO A 131 -3.01 -7.07 -23.76
CA PRO A 131 -1.91 -6.92 -24.72
C PRO A 131 -1.67 -5.46 -25.16
N LEU A 132 -2.64 -4.57 -24.94
CA LEU A 132 -2.50 -3.13 -25.21
C LEU A 132 -1.89 -2.37 -24.03
N LYS A 133 -1.62 -3.07 -22.91
CA LYS A 133 -1.00 -2.54 -21.70
C LYS A 133 -1.70 -1.27 -21.18
N THR A 134 -3.04 -1.22 -21.26
CA THR A 134 -3.79 0.03 -21.01
C THR A 134 -3.73 0.52 -19.56
N ASN A 135 -3.43 -0.36 -18.60
CA ASN A 135 -3.24 -0.01 -17.19
C ASN A 135 -1.81 0.46 -16.89
N CYS A 136 -0.85 0.24 -17.78
CA CYS A 136 0.53 0.61 -17.53
C CYS A 136 0.69 2.13 -17.45
N PRO A 137 1.45 2.63 -16.45
CA PRO A 137 1.69 4.06 -16.33
C PRO A 137 2.54 4.54 -17.49
N ARG A 138 2.36 5.81 -17.84
CA ARG A 138 3.18 6.54 -18.81
C ARG A 138 4.08 7.52 -18.09
N MET A 139 5.15 7.97 -18.75
CA MET A 139 6.10 8.90 -18.15
C MET A 139 5.42 10.19 -17.70
N ARG A 140 4.41 10.66 -18.46
CA ARG A 140 3.52 11.76 -18.06
C ARG A 140 2.89 11.55 -16.68
N ASN A 141 2.35 10.36 -16.43
CA ASN A 141 1.67 10.03 -15.18
C ASN A 141 2.68 9.92 -14.04
N ILE A 142 3.82 9.28 -14.30
CA ILE A 142 4.91 9.13 -13.33
C ILE A 142 5.41 10.49 -12.86
N ILE A 143 5.65 11.45 -13.76
CA ILE A 143 6.09 12.82 -13.39
C ILE A 143 4.98 13.58 -12.68
N THR A 144 3.73 13.40 -13.10
CA THR A 144 2.59 14.03 -12.42
C THR A 144 2.51 13.58 -10.96
N GLU A 145 2.65 12.28 -10.71
CA GLU A 145 2.71 11.74 -9.35
C GLU A 145 3.98 12.16 -8.61
N TYR A 146 5.13 12.21 -9.28
CA TYR A 146 6.37 12.74 -8.70
C TYR A 146 6.17 14.16 -8.17
N ASN A 147 5.65 15.05 -9.01
CA ASN A 147 5.33 16.42 -8.61
C ASN A 147 4.32 16.42 -7.46
N ARG A 148 3.29 15.56 -7.46
CA ARG A 148 2.33 15.51 -6.36
C ARG A 148 2.97 15.21 -4.99
N HIS A 149 4.06 14.44 -4.96
CA HIS A 149 4.71 14.04 -3.71
C HIS A 149 5.91 14.93 -3.33
N TYR A 150 6.63 15.46 -4.32
CA TYR A 150 7.86 16.22 -4.09
C TYR A 150 7.77 17.69 -4.47
N SER A 151 6.63 18.16 -5.01
CA SER A 151 6.52 19.55 -5.41
C SER A 151 6.62 20.48 -4.22
N SER A 152 7.28 21.60 -4.44
CA SER A 152 7.19 22.76 -3.59
C SER A 152 6.16 23.75 -4.17
N ASN A 153 5.47 24.47 -3.28
CA ASN A 153 4.56 25.55 -3.70
C ASN A 153 5.32 26.76 -4.26
N ASP A 154 6.61 26.87 -3.94
CA ASP A 154 7.52 27.91 -4.40
C ASP A 154 8.89 27.28 -4.68
N CYS A 155 9.45 27.58 -5.84
CA CYS A 155 10.72 27.02 -6.29
C CYS A 155 11.96 27.64 -5.63
N GLY A 156 11.75 28.49 -4.61
CA GLY A 156 12.80 29.02 -3.74
C GLY A 156 13.81 29.89 -4.48
N GLU A 157 14.92 30.20 -3.81
CA GLU A 157 15.94 31.13 -4.30
C GLU A 157 16.65 30.64 -5.57
N TYR A 158 16.89 29.33 -5.67
CA TYR A 158 17.66 28.73 -6.78
C TYR A 158 16.79 28.30 -7.97
N GLY A 159 15.46 28.41 -7.84
CA GLY A 159 14.49 28.02 -8.87
C GLY A 159 14.22 26.51 -8.91
N CYS A 160 13.35 26.09 -9.84
CA CYS A 160 12.93 24.69 -9.94
C CYS A 160 13.98 23.83 -10.65
N CYS A 161 13.95 22.53 -10.40
CA CYS A 161 14.63 21.54 -11.23
C CYS A 161 14.20 21.64 -12.70
N PRO A 162 15.09 21.30 -13.65
CA PRO A 162 14.80 21.45 -15.07
C PRO A 162 13.67 20.54 -15.53
N ASP A 163 12.99 20.93 -16.61
CA ASP A 163 11.97 20.11 -17.25
C ASP A 163 12.57 18.87 -17.91
N ILE A 164 11.84 17.76 -17.87
CA ILE A 164 12.21 16.51 -18.55
C ILE A 164 11.46 16.37 -19.87
N ASP A 165 12.12 15.78 -20.87
CA ASP A 165 11.48 15.40 -22.13
C ASP A 165 10.81 14.03 -22.02
N ILE A 166 9.53 13.96 -22.37
CA ILE A 166 8.75 12.72 -22.39
C ILE A 166 8.20 12.38 -23.77
N GLY A 167 8.64 13.11 -24.81
CA GLY A 167 8.08 12.96 -26.15
C GLY A 167 8.25 11.56 -26.72
N CYS A 168 9.39 10.91 -26.43
CA CYS A 168 9.64 9.52 -26.82
C CYS A 168 8.55 8.57 -26.29
N ASP A 169 8.36 8.49 -24.98
CA ASP A 169 7.32 7.65 -24.37
C ASP A 169 5.92 7.97 -24.91
N GLU A 170 5.56 9.26 -25.00
CA GLU A 170 4.22 9.66 -25.46
C GLU A 170 3.91 9.29 -26.91
N ILE A 171 4.90 9.37 -27.80
CA ILE A 171 4.69 9.12 -29.23
C ILE A 171 4.72 7.62 -29.53
N ILE A 172 5.68 6.89 -28.97
CA ILE A 172 5.78 5.44 -29.14
C ILE A 172 4.54 4.77 -28.55
N SER A 173 4.13 5.15 -27.32
CA SER A 173 2.96 4.55 -26.66
C SER A 173 1.65 4.73 -27.43
N LYS A 174 1.42 5.91 -28.01
CA LYS A 174 0.21 6.19 -28.82
C LYS A 174 0.20 5.42 -30.15
N SER A 175 1.37 5.05 -30.65
CA SER A 175 1.55 4.46 -31.97
C SER A 175 1.77 2.95 -31.93
N ILE A 176 1.71 2.32 -30.75
CA ILE A 176 1.97 0.89 -30.57
C ILE A 176 1.09 0.00 -31.47
N LEU A 177 -0.16 0.44 -31.72
CA LEU A 177 -1.12 -0.24 -32.59
C LEU A 177 -0.81 -0.10 -34.08
N ASN A 178 -0.16 1.00 -34.47
CA ASN A 178 0.12 1.32 -35.87
C ASN A 178 1.51 0.79 -36.31
N GLY A 179 2.31 0.33 -35.36
CA GLY A 179 3.65 -0.18 -35.59
C GLY A 179 4.70 0.93 -35.80
N ASN A 180 5.96 0.51 -35.85
CA ASN A 180 7.11 1.39 -36.03
C ASN A 180 7.36 1.64 -37.53
N ASN A 181 6.83 2.74 -38.05
CA ASN A 181 6.82 3.04 -39.48
C ASN A 181 7.07 4.53 -39.76
N LYS A 182 7.10 4.90 -41.04
CA LYS A 182 7.35 6.29 -41.47
C LYS A 182 6.35 7.32 -40.93
N LYS A 183 5.10 6.92 -40.66
CA LYS A 183 4.11 7.81 -40.03
C LYS A 183 4.56 8.14 -38.60
N LEU A 184 4.99 7.14 -37.84
CA LEU A 184 5.56 7.35 -36.50
C LEU A 184 6.78 8.26 -36.53
N VAL A 185 7.68 8.09 -37.51
CA VAL A 185 8.84 8.98 -37.71
C VAL A 185 8.39 10.42 -37.93
N ASN A 186 7.38 10.65 -38.78
CA ASN A 186 6.85 11.99 -39.03
C ASN A 186 6.20 12.59 -37.77
N ASP A 187 5.41 11.80 -37.04
CA ASP A 187 4.77 12.22 -35.79
C ASP A 187 5.83 12.61 -34.75
N TYR A 188 6.94 11.87 -34.68
CA TYR A 188 8.09 12.18 -33.82
C TYR A 188 8.90 13.39 -34.29
N LEU A 189 9.04 13.64 -35.59
CA LEU A 189 9.68 14.86 -36.08
C LEU A 189 8.88 16.13 -35.72
N ILE A 190 7.56 16.02 -35.64
CA ILE A 190 6.68 17.15 -35.29
C ILE A 190 6.59 17.35 -33.78
N ASN A 191 6.43 16.25 -33.01
CA ASN A 191 6.10 16.30 -31.58
C ASN A 191 7.09 15.55 -30.67
N GLY A 192 8.26 15.16 -31.18
CA GLY A 192 9.23 14.28 -30.50
C GLY A 192 9.80 14.83 -29.20
N THR A 193 9.66 16.14 -28.99
CA THR A 193 10.06 16.83 -27.78
C THR A 193 8.81 17.34 -27.07
N ILE A 194 8.48 16.71 -25.94
CA ILE A 194 7.37 17.12 -25.06
C ILE A 194 7.96 17.36 -23.69
N LYS A 195 8.18 18.63 -23.36
CA LYS A 195 8.72 19.01 -22.04
C LYS A 195 7.64 18.93 -20.97
N ARG A 196 8.01 18.38 -19.82
CA ARG A 196 7.19 18.36 -18.60
C ARG A 196 7.92 19.00 -17.45
N ASN A 197 7.22 19.93 -16.82
CA ASN A 197 7.72 20.66 -15.66
C ASN A 197 7.94 19.72 -14.48
N VAL A 198 9.08 19.90 -13.83
CA VAL A 198 9.43 19.22 -12.58
C VAL A 198 9.45 20.28 -11.48
N ASN A 199 8.40 20.30 -10.66
CA ASN A 199 8.13 21.37 -9.71
C ASN A 199 8.85 21.16 -8.36
N VAL A 200 10.08 20.67 -8.40
CA VAL A 200 10.91 20.44 -7.21
C VAL A 200 11.88 21.61 -7.08
N SER A 201 11.92 22.26 -5.91
CA SER A 201 12.91 23.32 -5.65
C SER A 201 14.33 22.76 -5.67
N LYS A 202 15.25 23.51 -6.26
CA LYS A 202 16.68 23.23 -6.12
C LYS A 202 17.16 23.54 -4.70
N GLU A 203 17.98 22.66 -4.15
CA GLU A 203 18.62 22.86 -2.84
C GLU A 203 19.80 23.85 -2.92
N ASP A 204 20.48 23.91 -4.06
CA ASP A 204 21.62 24.79 -4.32
C ASP A 204 21.60 25.31 -5.77
N SER A 205 22.51 26.21 -6.10
CA SER A 205 22.56 26.82 -7.44
C SER A 205 22.83 25.80 -8.56
N ILE A 206 23.44 24.66 -8.26
CA ILE A 206 23.71 23.58 -9.22
C ILE A 206 22.53 22.60 -9.34
N GLY A 207 21.61 22.59 -8.37
CA GLY A 207 20.50 21.65 -8.28
C GLY A 207 20.97 20.23 -7.96
N SER A 208 21.81 20.05 -6.94
CA SER A 208 22.36 18.74 -6.55
C SER A 208 21.29 17.68 -6.29
N ASN A 209 20.10 18.08 -5.85
CA ASN A 209 18.93 17.24 -5.62
C ASN A 209 18.09 16.93 -6.88
N CYS A 210 18.40 17.54 -8.04
CA CYS A 210 17.60 17.35 -9.25
C CYS A 210 17.90 16.04 -9.97
N TRP A 211 16.86 15.50 -10.64
CA TRP A 211 16.89 14.26 -11.41
C TRP A 211 18.00 14.17 -12.48
N ASN A 212 18.54 15.30 -12.95
CA ASN A 212 19.62 15.34 -13.93
C ASN A 212 21.02 15.28 -13.28
N ASN A 213 21.10 15.38 -11.95
CA ASN A 213 22.33 15.40 -11.17
C ASN A 213 22.51 14.17 -10.26
N ASP A 214 21.53 13.28 -10.18
CA ASP A 214 21.48 12.09 -9.31
C ASP A 214 22.36 10.89 -9.76
N GLY A 215 23.63 11.14 -10.11
CA GLY A 215 24.61 10.09 -10.41
C GLY A 215 24.21 9.08 -11.49
N PHE A 216 24.02 7.83 -11.10
CA PHE A 216 23.61 6.72 -11.99
C PHE A 216 22.10 6.68 -12.25
N LEU A 217 21.28 7.27 -11.36
CA LEU A 217 19.83 7.32 -11.45
C LEU A 217 19.39 8.66 -12.05
N LYS A 218 19.92 8.99 -13.22
CA LYS A 218 19.59 10.25 -13.91
C LYS A 218 18.51 10.06 -14.97
N GLY A 219 17.82 11.14 -15.28
CA GLY A 219 16.83 11.15 -16.37
C GLY A 219 15.61 10.30 -16.03
N THR A 220 15.12 9.54 -17.00
CA THR A 220 13.93 8.69 -16.85
C THR A 220 14.06 7.68 -15.72
N LEU A 221 15.25 7.13 -15.50
CA LEU A 221 15.51 6.15 -14.44
C LEU A 221 15.28 6.74 -13.04
N HIS A 222 15.57 8.03 -12.82
CA HIS A 222 15.26 8.71 -11.55
C HIS A 222 13.79 8.57 -11.21
N PHE A 223 12.91 8.89 -12.16
CA PHE A 223 11.48 8.92 -11.93
C PHE A 223 10.88 7.52 -11.80
N ILE A 224 11.41 6.55 -12.54
CA ILE A 224 11.00 5.15 -12.44
C ILE A 224 11.39 4.60 -11.08
N ASP A 225 12.64 4.80 -10.64
CA ASP A 225 13.09 4.39 -9.30
C ASP A 225 12.18 4.97 -8.20
N LYS A 226 11.90 6.28 -8.29
CA LYS A 226 11.03 6.92 -7.30
C LYS A 226 9.59 6.39 -7.33
N TYR A 227 9.07 6.08 -8.52
CA TYR A 227 7.75 5.48 -8.69
C TYR A 227 7.66 4.04 -8.18
N GLU A 228 8.72 3.26 -8.29
CA GLU A 228 8.73 1.86 -7.84
C GLU A 228 8.88 1.76 -6.32
N HIS A 229 9.75 2.59 -5.73
CA HIS A 229 10.15 2.43 -4.34
C HIS A 229 9.50 3.43 -3.37
N TYR A 230 9.03 4.59 -3.85
CA TYR A 230 8.65 5.69 -2.95
C TYR A 230 7.24 6.24 -3.15
N TYR A 231 6.65 6.19 -4.37
CA TYR A 231 5.28 6.69 -4.58
C TYR A 231 4.52 6.10 -5.79
N PRO A 232 3.17 6.11 -5.81
CA PRO A 232 2.29 6.33 -4.66
C PRO A 232 2.69 5.41 -3.52
N LEU A 233 2.68 5.95 -2.29
CA LEU A 233 2.82 5.15 -1.09
C LEU A 233 1.90 3.94 -1.30
N PRO A 234 2.40 2.70 -1.21
CA PRO A 234 1.48 1.58 -1.16
C PRO A 234 0.48 1.92 -0.06
N ILE A 235 -0.80 1.66 -0.30
CA ILE A 235 -1.87 1.91 0.68
C ILE A 235 -1.62 0.95 1.85
N THR A 236 -0.63 1.25 2.67
CA THR A 236 -0.06 0.38 3.71
C THR A 236 0.14 1.21 4.98
N LEU A 237 -0.89 1.96 5.34
CA LEU A 237 -1.53 1.54 6.58
C LEU A 237 -2.63 0.59 6.14
N SER A 238 -2.33 -0.71 6.17
CA SER A 238 -3.37 -1.72 6.02
C SER A 238 -4.49 -1.32 7.00
N PRO A 239 -5.77 -1.33 6.60
CA PRO A 239 -6.87 -1.10 7.55
C PRO A 239 -6.70 -1.91 8.83
N ILE A 240 -6.05 -3.08 8.73
CA ILE A 240 -5.64 -3.95 9.83
C ILE A 240 -4.70 -3.25 10.83
N GLU A 241 -3.68 -2.49 10.40
CA GLU A 241 -2.77 -1.79 11.30
C GLU A 241 -3.48 -0.66 12.07
N ILE A 242 -4.39 0.05 11.42
CA ILE A 242 -5.23 1.07 12.06
C ILE A 242 -6.16 0.41 13.08
N ILE A 243 -6.77 -0.73 12.71
CA ILE A 243 -7.64 -1.52 13.60
C ILE A 243 -6.86 -2.06 14.79
N ILE A 244 -5.64 -2.57 14.60
CA ILE A 244 -4.78 -3.08 15.68
C ILE A 244 -4.41 -1.93 16.64
N LYS A 245 -3.99 -0.78 16.12
CA LYS A 245 -3.66 0.39 16.97
C LYS A 245 -4.88 0.89 17.75
N LEU A 246 -6.07 0.91 17.14
CA LEU A 246 -7.33 1.24 17.81
C LEU A 246 -7.71 0.21 18.89
N LEU A 247 -7.58 -1.09 18.61
CA LEU A 247 -7.86 -2.16 19.56
C LEU A 247 -6.93 -2.09 20.77
N VAL A 248 -5.63 -1.90 20.54
CA VAL A 248 -4.64 -1.74 21.63
C VAL A 248 -4.97 -0.51 22.47
N GLY A 249 -5.29 0.62 21.83
CA GLY A 249 -5.72 1.84 22.52
C GLY A 249 -6.98 1.64 23.37
N LEU A 250 -7.99 0.94 22.86
CA LEU A 250 -9.23 0.64 23.59
C LEU A 250 -8.99 -0.29 24.78
N ILE A 251 -8.14 -1.31 24.63
CA ILE A 251 -7.78 -2.21 25.73
C ILE A 251 -7.08 -1.44 26.85
N LEU A 252 -6.12 -0.57 26.51
CA LEU A 252 -5.42 0.28 27.48
C LEU A 252 -6.38 1.27 28.17
N LEU A 253 -7.30 1.88 27.41
CA LEU A 253 -8.33 2.76 27.95
C LEU A 253 -9.25 2.02 28.94
N CYS A 254 -9.68 0.80 28.62
CA CYS A 254 -10.49 -0.04 29.51
C CYS A 254 -9.74 -0.40 30.80
N ILE A 255 -8.45 -0.70 30.72
CA ILE A 255 -7.62 -0.99 31.90
C ILE A 255 -7.48 0.26 32.80
N ILE A 256 -7.38 1.45 32.22
CA ILE A 256 -7.23 2.73 32.95
C ILE A 256 -8.56 3.24 33.53
N LEU A 257 -9.67 3.10 32.80
CA LEU A 257 -10.98 3.60 33.21
C LEU A 257 -11.73 2.65 34.15
N PHE A 258 -11.44 1.35 34.09
CA PHE A 258 -12.09 0.34 34.93
C PHE A 258 -11.18 -0.37 35.96
N PRO A 259 -10.21 0.28 36.64
CA PRO A 259 -9.43 -0.37 37.68
C PRO A 259 -10.28 -0.74 38.91
N ASN A 260 -11.50 -0.20 39.02
CA ASN A 260 -12.36 -0.31 40.19
C ASN A 260 -13.72 -1.02 39.98
N ILE A 261 -14.04 -1.55 38.80
CA ILE A 261 -15.28 -2.34 38.63
C ILE A 261 -15.26 -3.63 39.48
N HIS A 262 -14.08 -4.11 39.89
CA HIS A 262 -13.97 -5.24 40.81
C HIS A 262 -14.20 -4.91 42.29
N LYS A 263 -14.57 -3.68 42.65
CA LYS A 263 -15.29 -3.41 43.91
C LYS A 263 -16.79 -3.69 43.71
N CYS A 264 -17.14 -4.85 43.14
CA CYS A 264 -18.48 -5.38 43.35
C CYS A 264 -18.63 -5.58 44.85
N ARG A 265 -19.54 -4.79 45.43
CA ARG A 265 -20.00 -4.90 46.80
C ARG A 265 -20.58 -6.32 46.96
N CYS A 266 -19.79 -7.25 47.48
CA CYS A 266 -20.35 -8.43 48.12
C CYS A 266 -20.98 -7.93 49.42
N SER A 267 -22.27 -7.60 49.36
CA SER A 267 -23.13 -7.62 50.54
C SER A 267 -23.60 -9.04 50.79
#